data_AF-A0A0E3W2P4-F1
#
_entry.id   AF-A0A0E3W2P4-F1
#
_cell.length_a   1.000
_cell.length_b   1.000
_cell.length_c   1.000
_cell.angle_alpha   90.00
_cell.angle_beta   90.00
_cell.angle_gamma   90.00
#
_symmetry.space_group_name_H-M   'P 1'
#
loop_
_entity.id
_entity.type
_entity.pdbx_description
1 polymer ?
#
loop_
_entity_poly.entity_id
_entity_poly.type
_entity_poly.pdbx_seq_one_letter_code
_entity_poly.pdbx_strand_id
1 'polypeptide(L)' 'MGEYLCEEITSIIIGAAYRVYNSLGSGFLEKVYENALLIELESKGLSVKQQAPIKVTYNGKSYLSIY' A
#
# COMPACT_ATOMS: atom_id res chain seq x y z
N MET A 1 4.48 -21.63 6.21
CA MET A 1 4.48 -20.18 5.91
C MET A 1 5.92 -19.86 5.54
N GLY A 2 6.22 -19.48 4.29
CA GLY A 2 7.60 -19.29 3.84
C GLY A 2 8.26 -18.10 4.52
N GLU A 3 9.58 -18.15 4.74
CA GLU A 3 10.36 -17.04 5.28
C GLU A 3 10.23 -15.82 4.34
N TYR A 4 9.62 -14.74 4.83
CA TYR A 4 9.60 -13.47 4.12
C TYR A 4 10.91 -12.73 4.38
N LEU A 5 11.46 -12.10 3.35
CA LEU A 5 12.70 -11.30 3.43
C LEU A 5 12.63 -10.20 4.52
N CYS A 6 11.44 -9.68 4.80
CA CYS A 6 11.17 -8.66 5.81
C CYS A 6 9.93 -9.01 6.65
N GLU A 7 9.93 -10.15 7.33
CA GLU A 7 8.75 -10.69 8.04
C GLU A 7 8.06 -9.68 8.97
N GLU A 8 8.82 -8.89 9.74
CA GLU A 8 8.27 -7.89 10.66
C GLU A 8 7.51 -6.79 9.93
N ILE A 9 8.12 -6.18 8.91
CA ILE A 9 7.49 -5.13 8.09
C ILE A 9 6.27 -5.68 7.36
N THR A 10 6.39 -6.90 6.80
CA THR A 10 5.27 -7.57 6.12
C THR A 10 4.09 -7.79 7.07
N SER A 11 4.33 -8.24 8.30
CA SER A 11 3.30 -8.43 9.32
C SER A 11 2.58 -7.11 9.67
N ILE A 12 3.33 -6.02 9.82
CA ILE A 12 2.77 -4.68 10.07
C ILE A 12 1.86 -4.24 8.92
N ILE A 13 2.34 -4.36 7.67
CA ILE A 13 1.59 -3.93 6.48
C ILE A 13 0.29 -4.72 6.34
N ILE A 14 0.36 -6.04 6.48
CA ILE A 14 -0.82 -6.91 6.38
C ILE A 14 -1.82 -6.57 7.49
N GLY A 15 -1.36 -6.42 8.73
CA GLY A 15 -2.22 -6.05 9.85
C GLY A 15 -2.90 -4.69 9.69
N ALA A 16 -2.19 -3.70 9.13
CA ALA A 16 -2.76 -2.39 8.80
C ALA A 16 -3.83 -2.49 7.72
N ALA A 17 -3.60 -3.25 6.64
CA ALA A 17 -4.58 -3.46 5.59
C ALA A 17 -5.86 -4.11 6.11
N TYR A 18 -5.74 -5.13 6.97
CA TYR A 18 -6.91 -5.74 7.62
C TYR A 18 -7.65 -4.78 8.53
N ARG A 19 -6.96 -3.94 9.31
CA ARG A 19 -7.61 -2.90 10.13
C ARG A 19 -8.41 -1.92 9.28
N VAL A 20 -7.82 -1.41 8.19
CA VAL A 20 -8.51 -0.52 7.25
C VAL A 20 -9.75 -1.19 6.68
N TYR A 21 -9.61 -2.41 6.16
CA TYR A 21 -10.73 -3.15 5.58
C TYR A 21 -11.85 -3.42 6.60
N ASN A 22 -11.51 -3.88 7.81
CA ASN A 22 -12.49 -4.16 8.86
C ASN A 22 -13.19 -2.88 9.37
N SER A 23 -12.54 -1.73 9.27
CA SER A 23 -13.09 -0.45 9.74
C SER A 23 -13.96 0.24 8.68
N LEU A 24 -13.53 0.24 7.41
CA LEU A 24 -14.23 0.93 6.32
C LEU A 24 -15.21 0.03 5.57
N GLY A 25 -15.03 -1.29 5.63
CA GLY A 25 -15.76 -2.23 4.79
C GLY A 25 -15.40 -2.10 3.31
N SER A 26 -16.31 -2.52 2.44
CA SER A 26 -16.19 -2.39 0.99
C SER A 26 -17.09 -1.28 0.44
N GLY A 27 -16.77 -0.74 -0.74
CA GLY A 27 -17.61 0.22 -1.47
C GLY A 27 -16.99 1.59 -1.74
N PHE A 28 -15.83 1.90 -1.16
CA PHE A 28 -15.11 3.14 -1.46
C PHE A 28 -14.19 3.04 -2.67
N LEU A 29 -13.79 4.21 -3.19
CA LEU A 29 -12.74 4.32 -4.20
C LEU A 29 -11.37 3.99 -3.59
N GLU A 30 -10.44 3.55 -4.43
CA GLU A 30 -9.06 3.22 -4.06
C GLU A 30 -8.40 4.30 -3.20
N LYS A 31 -8.55 5.58 -3.57
CA LYS A 31 -7.93 6.71 -2.86
C LYS A 31 -8.33 6.79 -1.38
N VAL A 32 -9.54 6.33 -1.03
CA VAL A 32 -10.00 6.30 0.36
C VAL A 32 -9.21 5.25 1.16
N TYR A 33 -9.05 4.03 0.60
CA TYR A 33 -8.25 3.00 1.24
C TYR A 33 -6.77 3.38 1.30
N GLU A 34 -6.24 4.01 0.25
CA GLU A 34 -4.86 4.49 0.23
C GLU A 34 -4.59 5.50 1.35
N ASN A 35 -5.51 6.44 1.58
CA ASN A 35 -5.40 7.43 2.65
C ASN A 35 -5.50 6.80 4.04
N ALA A 36 -6.44 5.88 4.23
CA ALA A 36 -6.57 5.18 5.50
C ALA A 36 -5.35 4.30 5.82
N LEU A 37 -4.80 3.63 4.80
CA LEU A 37 -3.60 2.81 4.95
C LEU A 37 -2.37 3.64 5.24
N LEU A 38 -2.22 4.82 4.62
CA LEU A 38 -1.15 5.76 4.93
C LEU A 38 -1.16 6.11 6.43
N ILE A 39 -2.32 6.52 6.96
CA ILE A 39 -2.48 6.88 8.37
C ILE A 39 -2.12 5.70 9.29
N GLU A 40 -2.63 4.50 9.00
CA GLU A 40 -2.34 3.31 9.81
C GLU A 40 -0.84 2.99 9.82
N LEU A 41 -0.17 3.02 8.67
CA LEU A 41 1.25 2.66 8.57
C LEU A 41 2.15 3.73 9.19
N GLU A 42 1.85 5.01 9.01
CA GLU A 42 2.57 6.11 9.67
C GLU A 42 2.42 6.04 11.20
N SER A 43 1.24 5.66 11.69
CA SER A 43 1.02 5.45 13.14
C SER A 43 1.88 4.32 13.74
N LYS A 44 2.37 3.41 12.89
CA LYS A 44 3.31 2.34 13.26
C LYS A 44 4.79 2.76 13.11
N GLY A 45 5.05 4.03 12.84
CA GLY A 45 6.40 4.59 12.70
C GLY A 45 7.05 4.29 11.35
N LEU A 46 6.29 3.82 10.36
CA LEU A 46 6.83 3.57 9.02
C LEU A 46 6.88 4.87 8.21
N SER A 47 7.95 5.04 7.45
CA SER A 47 8.04 6.07 6.42
C SER A 47 7.34 5.58 5.15
N VAL A 48 6.22 6.20 4.80
CA VAL A 48 5.37 5.74 3.70
C VAL A 48 5.23 6.83 2.65
N LYS A 49 5.16 6.42 1.39
CA LYS A 49 4.88 7.31 0.26
C LYS A 49 3.72 6.74 -0.55
N GLN A 50 2.65 7.52 -0.65
CA GLN A 50 1.54 7.24 -1.55
C GLN A 50 1.96 7.40 -3.01
N GLN A 51 1.38 6.60 -3.89
CA GLN A 51 1.51 6.73 -5.34
C GLN A 51 2.96 6.90 -5.82
N ALA A 52 3.87 6.06 -5.31
CA ALA A 52 5.26 6.07 -5.78
C ALA A 52 5.28 5.72 -7.29
N PRO A 53 5.92 6.55 -8.15
CA PRO A 53 5.90 6.32 -9.58
C PRO A 53 6.52 4.97 -9.95
N ILE A 54 5.79 4.17 -10.72
CA ILE A 54 6.26 2.92 -11.29
C ILE A 54 6.61 3.13 -12.75
N LYS A 55 7.67 2.46 -13.20
CA LYS A 55 8.06 2.48 -14.61
C LYS A 55 7.16 1.53 -15.39
N VAL A 56 6.37 2.07 -16.29
CA VAL A 56 5.49 1.32 -17.20
C VAL A 56 6.10 1.33 -18.60
N THR A 57 6.02 0.20 -19.29
CA THR A 57 6.44 0.09 -20.69
C THR A 57 5.24 -0.25 -21.56
N TYR A 58 4.93 0.62 -22.51
CA TYR A 58 3.84 0.44 -23.46
C TYR A 58 4.35 0.70 -24.89
N ASN A 59 4.17 -0.28 -25.77
CA ASN A 59 4.59 -0.22 -27.17
C ASN A 59 6.05 0.28 -27.36
N GLY A 60 6.98 -0.29 -26.59
CA GLY A 60 8.40 0.05 -26.64
C GLY A 60 8.79 1.41 -26.04
N LYS A 61 7.82 2.19 -25.54
CA LYS A 61 8.07 3.45 -24.83
C LYS A 61 7.91 3.26 -23.33
N SER A 62 8.87 3.75 -22.55
CA SER A 62 8.76 3.78 -21.10
C SER A 62 8.29 5.13 -20.61
N TYR A 63 7.39 5.14 -19.64
CA TYR A 63 6.96 6.33 -18.90
C TYR A 63 6.80 5.98 -17.42
N LEU A 64 6.77 7.01 -16.57
CA LEU A 64 6.45 6.86 -15.16
C LEU A 64 4.95 7.04 -14.99
N SER A 65 4.30 6.06 -14.38
CA SER A 65 2.89 6.15 -14.01
C SER A 65 2.74 6.06 -12.50
N ILE A 66 1.71 6.72 -11.99
CA ILE A 66 1.27 6.57 -10.60
C ILE A 66 -0.09 5.84 -10.53
N TYR A 67 -0.51 5.26 -11.67
CA TYR A 67 -1.73 4.49 -11.89
C TYR A 67 -1.50 3.38 -12.94
#